data_AF-A0AAD6LFU8-F1
#
_entry.id   AF-A0AAD6LFU8-F1
#
_cell.length_a   1.000
_cell.length_b   1.000
_cell.length_c   1.000
_cell.angle_alpha   90.00
_cell.angle_beta   90.00
_cell.angle_gamma   90.00
#
_symmetry.space_group_name_H-M   'P 1'
#
loop_
_entity.id
_entity.type
_entity.pdbx_description
1 polymer ?
#
loop_
_entity_poly.entity_id
_entity_poly.type
_entity_poly.pdbx_seq_one_letter_code
_entity_poly.pdbx_strand_id
1 'polypeptide(L)'
;MSPINDSFMSSSLDHSIRIWDLRVNACQGILHLRGRPTVAYDQQGLVFAVAMEGGAIKLFDSRSYDKGPFDTFLVGGDTAEVCDIKFSNDGKSMLLTTTSNNIYVLDAYGGDKRCGFSLEPSPSTNIEATFTPDGQYVVSGSGDGTLHAWNINMQNEVSCWNSHIGIASCLKWAPRRAMFVAASTVLTFWIPDSSKPTVDPRPMDTEGAAPSEHVPQQ
;
A
#
# COMPACT_ATOMS: atom_id res chain seq x y z
N MET A 1 -7.48 9.72 -8.56
CA MET A 1 -7.82 9.72 -10.00
C MET A 1 -8.40 8.36 -10.33
N SER A 2 -9.40 8.30 -11.20
CA SER A 2 -9.85 7.05 -11.79
C SER A 2 -8.76 6.50 -12.72
N PRO A 3 -8.53 5.18 -12.75
CA PRO A 3 -7.55 4.57 -13.64
C PRO A 3 -8.05 4.40 -15.08
N ILE A 4 -9.37 4.49 -15.31
CA ILE A 4 -10.00 4.14 -16.60
C ILE A 4 -10.59 5.33 -17.36
N ASN A 5 -10.78 6.47 -16.72
CA ASN A 5 -11.43 7.63 -17.33
C ASN A 5 -10.94 8.95 -16.71
N ASP A 6 -11.40 10.06 -17.27
CA ASP A 6 -11.02 11.42 -16.85
C ASP A 6 -11.75 11.90 -15.58
N SER A 7 -12.14 10.98 -14.70
CA SER A 7 -12.80 11.28 -13.43
C SER A 7 -11.84 11.22 -12.25
N PHE A 8 -12.14 11.97 -11.20
CA PHE A 8 -11.38 11.91 -9.95
C PHE A 8 -12.24 12.19 -8.74
N MET A 9 -11.73 11.81 -7.56
CA MET A 9 -12.36 12.09 -6.29
C MET A 9 -11.47 12.98 -5.44
N SER A 10 -12.10 13.86 -4.68
CA SER A 10 -11.45 14.67 -3.65
C SER A 10 -12.17 14.44 -2.33
N SER A 11 -11.43 14.12 -1.28
CA SER A 11 -11.93 14.20 0.09
C SER A 11 -11.55 15.54 0.72
N SER A 12 -12.39 16.02 1.64
CA SER A 12 -12.27 17.35 2.24
C SER A 12 -12.56 17.32 3.74
N LEU A 13 -12.03 18.33 4.45
CA LEU A 13 -12.29 18.54 5.88
C LEU A 13 -13.73 18.98 6.18
N ASP A 14 -14.50 19.35 5.15
CA ASP A 14 -15.95 19.57 5.24
C ASP A 14 -16.77 18.28 5.31
N HIS A 15 -16.10 17.14 5.54
CA HIS A 15 -16.67 15.79 5.60
C HIS A 15 -17.26 15.28 4.28
N SER A 16 -16.96 15.95 3.17
CA SER A 16 -17.42 15.53 1.85
C SER A 16 -16.36 14.75 1.08
N ILE A 17 -16.81 13.76 0.32
CA ILE A 17 -16.11 13.25 -0.86
C ILE A 17 -16.87 13.77 -2.07
N ARG A 18 -16.15 14.37 -3.00
CA ARG A 18 -16.70 14.89 -4.25
C ARG A 18 -16.15 14.12 -5.42
N ILE A 19 -17.02 13.84 -6.38
CA ILE A 19 -16.71 13.14 -7.62
C ILE A 19 -16.75 14.17 -8.74
N TRP A 20 -15.72 14.15 -9.58
CA TRP A 20 -15.49 15.12 -10.64
C TRP A 20 -15.25 14.40 -11.96
N ASP A 21 -15.69 15.01 -13.06
CA ASP A 21 -15.31 14.65 -14.43
C ASP A 21 -14.55 15.85 -15.00
N LEU A 22 -13.30 15.67 -15.43
CA LEU A 22 -12.45 16.75 -15.96
C LEU A 22 -13.03 17.40 -17.22
N ARG A 23 -14.00 16.76 -17.88
CA ARG A 23 -14.67 17.27 -19.07
C ARG A 23 -15.85 18.18 -18.73
N VAL A 24 -16.27 18.22 -17.47
CA VAL A 24 -17.44 18.98 -17.00
C VAL A 24 -17.01 19.93 -15.87
N ASN A 25 -17.31 21.21 -16.01
CA ASN A 25 -17.00 22.22 -15.00
C ASN A 25 -18.04 22.26 -13.85
N ALA A 26 -18.39 21.08 -13.32
CA ALA A 26 -19.32 20.93 -12.21
C ALA A 26 -19.06 19.62 -11.44
N CYS A 27 -19.33 19.65 -10.13
CA CYS A 27 -19.30 18.47 -9.27
C CYS A 27 -20.36 17.46 -9.75
N GLN A 28 -19.94 16.24 -10.06
CA GLN A 28 -20.82 15.19 -10.58
C GLN A 28 -21.50 14.39 -9.48
N GLY A 29 -20.89 14.35 -8.29
CA GLY A 29 -21.43 13.62 -7.15
C GLY A 29 -20.85 14.09 -5.83
N ILE A 30 -21.63 13.92 -4.76
CA ILE A 30 -21.21 14.25 -3.40
C ILE A 30 -21.66 13.17 -2.42
N LEU A 31 -20.74 12.75 -1.57
CA LEU A 31 -20.98 11.85 -0.45
C LEU A 31 -20.65 12.62 0.84
N HIS A 32 -21.59 12.63 1.78
CA HIS A 32 -21.38 13.19 3.11
C HIS A 32 -21.17 12.06 4.10
N LEU A 33 -20.01 12.04 4.74
CA LEU A 33 -19.63 11.02 5.71
C LEU A 33 -19.26 11.71 7.03
N ARG A 34 -18.92 10.94 8.06
CA ARG A 34 -18.39 11.50 9.31
C ARG A 34 -16.87 11.41 9.34
N GLY A 35 -16.24 12.34 10.04
CA GLY A 35 -14.78 12.39 10.22
C GLY A 35 -14.03 12.94 9.00
N ARG A 36 -12.76 12.58 8.87
CA ARG A 36 -11.88 12.97 7.77
C ARG A 36 -11.77 11.81 6.77
N PRO A 37 -12.61 11.77 5.72
CA PRO A 37 -12.57 10.66 4.79
C PRO A 37 -11.28 10.66 3.96
N THR A 38 -10.79 9.47 3.64
CA THR A 38 -9.82 9.26 2.55
C THR A 38 -10.33 8.20 1.60
N VAL A 39 -9.91 8.26 0.34
CA VAL A 39 -10.58 7.56 -0.76
C VAL A 39 -9.60 7.08 -1.82
N ALA A 40 -9.83 5.87 -2.31
CA ALA A 40 -9.08 5.28 -3.42
C ALA A 40 -9.98 4.48 -4.36
N TYR A 41 -9.66 4.55 -5.66
CA TYR A 41 -10.23 3.66 -6.66
C TYR A 41 -9.51 2.32 -6.67
N ASP A 42 -10.27 1.27 -6.97
CA ASP A 42 -9.69 0.01 -7.43
C ASP A 42 -9.06 0.19 -8.82
N GLN A 43 -8.25 -0.78 -9.24
CA GLN A 43 -7.52 -0.71 -10.51
C GLN A 43 -8.45 -0.68 -11.74
N GLN A 44 -9.67 -1.22 -11.65
CA GLN A 44 -10.65 -1.17 -12.74
C GLN A 44 -11.49 0.11 -12.72
N GLY A 45 -11.40 0.95 -11.67
CA GLY A 45 -12.22 2.15 -11.48
C GLY A 45 -13.72 1.88 -11.34
N LEU A 46 -14.10 0.63 -11.06
CA LEU A 46 -15.48 0.19 -10.87
C LEU A 46 -15.89 0.28 -9.40
N VAL A 47 -14.93 0.15 -8.50
CA VAL A 47 -15.11 0.23 -7.05
C VAL A 47 -14.24 1.36 -6.52
N PHE A 48 -14.72 2.01 -5.48
CA PHE A 48 -13.84 2.81 -4.63
C PHE A 48 -14.06 2.49 -3.16
N ALA A 49 -12.97 2.55 -2.42
CA ALA A 49 -12.97 2.41 -0.98
C ALA A 49 -12.92 3.79 -0.34
N VAL A 50 -13.65 3.93 0.76
CA VAL A 50 -13.62 5.10 1.63
C VAL A 50 -13.25 4.67 3.04
N ALA A 51 -12.14 5.19 3.54
CA ALA A 51 -11.79 5.04 4.94
C ALA A 51 -12.33 6.23 5.75
N MET A 52 -12.86 5.94 6.93
CA MET A 52 -13.48 6.90 7.83
C MET A 52 -12.84 6.85 9.22
N GLU A 53 -13.27 7.75 10.09
CA GLU A 53 -12.96 7.72 11.52
C GLU A 53 -13.45 6.41 12.18
N GLY A 54 -12.70 5.91 13.17
CA GLY A 54 -12.98 4.63 13.84
C GLY A 54 -12.58 3.40 13.02
N GLY A 55 -11.72 3.54 12.01
CA GLY A 55 -11.18 2.42 11.23
C GLY A 55 -12.18 1.76 10.27
N ALA A 56 -13.35 2.35 10.08
CA ALA A 56 -14.37 1.83 9.16
C ALA A 56 -13.97 2.08 7.70
N ILE A 57 -13.94 1.02 6.91
CA ILE A 57 -13.71 1.04 5.48
C ILE A 57 -14.99 0.64 4.77
N LYS A 58 -15.45 1.48 3.85
CA LYS A 58 -16.68 1.29 3.07
C LYS A 58 -16.33 1.12 1.60
N LEU A 59 -16.92 0.10 0.95
CA LEU A 59 -16.77 -0.13 -0.49
C LEU A 59 -18.02 0.32 -1.23
N PHE A 60 -17.83 1.08 -2.31
CA PHE A 60 -18.90 1.63 -3.13
C PHE A 60 -18.73 1.21 -4.58
N ASP A 61 -19.85 0.94 -5.25
CA ASP A 61 -19.90 0.86 -6.71
C ASP A 61 -19.80 2.27 -7.28
N SER A 62 -18.81 2.51 -8.14
CA SER A 62 -18.51 3.81 -8.73
C SER A 62 -19.69 4.40 -9.52
N ARG A 63 -20.52 3.55 -10.15
CA ARG A 63 -21.68 3.95 -10.96
C ARG A 63 -22.97 4.09 -10.16
N SER A 64 -23.05 3.45 -8.99
CA SER A 64 -24.22 3.44 -8.13
C SER A 64 -23.89 3.85 -6.69
N TYR A 65 -22.98 4.81 -6.52
CA TYR A 65 -22.47 5.21 -5.19
C TYR A 65 -23.57 5.76 -4.26
N ASP A 66 -24.64 6.28 -4.85
CA ASP A 66 -25.83 6.80 -4.19
C ASP A 66 -26.68 5.72 -3.50
N LYS A 67 -26.52 4.45 -3.89
CA LYS A 67 -27.15 3.30 -3.20
C LYS A 67 -26.52 2.98 -1.85
N GLY A 68 -25.44 3.67 -1.51
CA GLY A 68 -24.64 3.40 -0.31
C GLY A 68 -23.58 2.32 -0.56
N PRO A 69 -22.81 2.00 0.49
CA PRO A 69 -21.75 1.01 0.36
C PRO A 69 -22.35 -0.38 0.22
N PHE A 70 -21.79 -1.19 -0.69
CA PHE A 70 -22.17 -2.60 -0.81
C PHE A 70 -21.46 -3.48 0.22
N ASP A 71 -20.36 -2.99 0.81
CA ASP A 71 -19.65 -3.67 1.89
C ASP A 71 -19.05 -2.68 2.89
N THR A 72 -18.84 -3.11 4.14
CA THR A 72 -18.18 -2.33 5.19
C THR A 72 -17.45 -3.26 6.15
N PHE A 73 -16.16 -3.01 6.37
CA PHE A 73 -15.34 -3.71 7.36
C PHE A 73 -14.62 -2.73 8.29
N LEU A 74 -14.22 -3.23 9.47
CA LEU A 74 -13.53 -2.46 10.51
C LEU A 74 -12.07 -2.91 10.63
N VAL A 75 -11.15 -1.96 10.69
CA VAL A 75 -9.72 -2.22 10.72
C VAL A 75 -9.08 -1.48 11.90
N GLY A 76 -8.25 -2.19 12.69
CA GLY A 76 -7.44 -1.57 13.74
C GLY A 76 -8.18 -1.27 15.06
N GLY A 77 -9.44 -1.68 15.20
CA GLY A 77 -10.29 -1.35 16.36
C GLY A 77 -10.74 0.11 16.38
N ASP A 78 -11.54 0.50 17.37
CA ASP A 78 -12.26 1.79 17.42
C ASP A 78 -11.37 3.07 17.45
N THR A 79 -10.05 2.95 17.55
CA THR A 79 -9.17 4.10 17.85
C THR A 79 -8.23 4.52 16.72
N ALA A 80 -8.15 3.75 15.62
CA ALA A 80 -7.22 4.07 14.53
C ALA A 80 -7.87 5.00 13.49
N GLU A 81 -7.39 6.23 13.40
CA GLU A 81 -7.74 7.13 12.29
C GLU A 81 -6.89 6.80 11.07
N VAL A 82 -7.55 6.39 9.98
CA VAL A 82 -6.90 6.14 8.69
C VAL A 82 -6.62 7.48 8.01
N CYS A 83 -5.38 7.71 7.61
CA CYS A 83 -4.97 8.93 6.93
C CYS A 83 -4.80 8.76 5.42
N ASP A 84 -4.45 7.56 4.95
CA ASP A 84 -4.40 7.23 3.51
C ASP A 84 -4.82 5.77 3.24
N ILE A 85 -5.34 5.54 2.04
CA ILE A 85 -5.83 4.25 1.54
C ILE A 85 -5.42 4.08 0.09
N LYS A 86 -4.95 2.88 -0.29
CA LYS A 86 -4.58 2.56 -1.68
C LYS A 86 -4.91 1.12 -2.01
N PHE A 87 -5.37 0.85 -3.23
CA PHE A 87 -5.44 -0.50 -3.75
C PHE A 87 -4.08 -0.94 -4.29
N SER A 88 -3.79 -2.25 -4.22
CA SER A 88 -2.68 -2.86 -4.93
C SER A 88 -2.94 -2.86 -6.44
N ASN A 89 -1.87 -2.94 -7.23
CA ASN A 89 -1.95 -2.88 -8.69
C ASN A 89 -2.69 -4.08 -9.31
N ASP A 90 -2.79 -5.20 -8.57
CA ASP A 90 -3.60 -6.37 -8.93
C ASP A 90 -5.03 -6.32 -8.38
N GLY A 91 -5.38 -5.28 -7.63
CA GLY A 91 -6.70 -5.05 -7.03
C GLY A 91 -7.06 -5.98 -5.86
N LYS A 92 -6.18 -6.90 -5.45
CA LYS A 92 -6.49 -7.91 -4.43
C LYS A 92 -6.30 -7.44 -3.01
N SER A 93 -5.44 -6.45 -2.79
CA SER A 93 -5.09 -5.96 -1.47
C SER A 93 -5.33 -4.47 -1.34
N MET A 94 -5.53 -4.02 -0.11
CA MET A 94 -5.59 -2.62 0.25
C MET A 94 -4.50 -2.28 1.27
N LEU A 95 -3.84 -1.14 1.06
CA LEU A 95 -2.87 -0.56 1.97
C LEU A 95 -3.52 0.60 2.72
N LEU A 96 -3.45 0.57 4.04
CA LEU A 96 -3.89 1.65 4.92
C LEU A 96 -2.70 2.19 5.68
N THR A 97 -2.68 3.51 5.89
CA THR A 97 -1.79 4.17 6.85
C THR A 97 -2.63 4.89 7.89
N THR A 98 -2.16 4.91 9.14
CA THR A 98 -2.88 5.54 10.25
C THR A 98 -2.11 6.72 10.85
N THR A 99 -2.82 7.56 11.60
CA THR A 99 -2.23 8.65 12.37
C THR A 99 -1.27 8.16 13.47
N SER A 100 -1.45 6.93 13.94
CA SER A 100 -0.55 6.25 14.90
C SER A 100 0.60 5.51 14.20
N ASN A 101 0.97 5.91 12.97
CA ASN A 101 2.11 5.38 12.23
C ASN A 101 2.07 3.86 11.99
N ASN A 102 0.87 3.29 11.98
CA ASN A 102 0.68 1.90 11.58
C ASN A 102 0.35 1.81 10.10
N ILE A 103 0.82 0.73 9.51
CA ILE A 103 0.52 0.34 8.14
C ILE A 103 -0.23 -0.99 8.20
N TYR A 104 -1.34 -1.10 7.48
CA TYR A 104 -2.08 -2.36 7.36
C TYR A 104 -2.21 -2.76 5.90
N VAL A 105 -1.99 -4.04 5.62
CA VAL A 105 -2.33 -4.65 4.34
C VAL A 105 -3.51 -5.60 4.57
N LEU A 106 -4.57 -5.40 3.81
CA LEU A 106 -5.83 -6.13 3.93
C LEU A 106 -6.16 -6.84 2.62
N ASP A 107 -6.98 -7.88 2.68
CA ASP A 107 -7.75 -8.31 1.52
C ASP A 107 -8.73 -7.19 1.13
N ALA A 108 -8.74 -6.81 -0.15
CA ALA A 108 -9.45 -5.63 -0.62
C ALA A 108 -10.99 -5.75 -0.54
N TYR A 109 -11.52 -6.97 -0.57
CA TYR A 109 -12.96 -7.23 -0.64
C TYR A 109 -13.50 -8.12 0.49
N GLY A 110 -12.63 -8.83 1.20
CA GLY A 110 -12.95 -9.54 2.44
C GLY A 110 -12.65 -8.72 3.69
N GLY A 111 -11.78 -7.70 3.61
CA GLY A 111 -11.39 -6.85 4.73
C GLY A 111 -10.46 -7.52 5.74
N ASP A 112 -10.10 -8.79 5.55
CA ASP A 112 -9.22 -9.55 6.42
C ASP A 112 -7.81 -8.94 6.45
N LYS A 113 -7.29 -8.73 7.66
CA LYS A 113 -5.91 -8.23 7.84
C LYS A 113 -4.90 -9.32 7.47
N ARG A 114 -4.09 -9.04 6.44
CA ARG A 114 -3.00 -9.93 5.98
C ARG A 114 -1.73 -9.70 6.78
N CYS A 115 -1.32 -8.45 6.95
CA CYS A 115 -0.17 -8.06 7.78
C CYS A 115 -0.28 -6.61 8.25
N GLY A 116 0.60 -6.22 9.17
CA GLY A 116 0.73 -4.83 9.56
C GLY A 116 2.12 -4.53 10.12
N PHE A 117 2.54 -3.29 9.93
CA PHE A 117 3.87 -2.79 10.30
C PHE A 117 3.70 -1.52 11.12
N SER A 118 4.56 -1.34 12.11
CA SER A 118 4.60 -0.13 12.93
C SER A 118 5.95 0.54 12.70
N LEU A 119 5.92 1.86 12.54
CA LEU A 119 7.10 2.68 12.37
C LEU A 119 7.24 3.68 13.50
N GLU A 120 8.42 4.29 13.60
CA GLU A 120 8.64 5.37 14.54
C GLU A 120 7.67 6.53 14.25
N PRO A 121 7.02 7.07 15.30
CA PRO A 121 6.02 8.09 15.13
C PRO A 121 6.63 9.40 14.66
N SER A 122 5.80 10.20 13.99
CA SER A 122 6.17 11.51 13.49
C SER A 122 5.29 12.56 14.16
N PRO A 123 5.86 13.61 14.79
CA PRO A 123 5.08 14.58 15.56
C PRO A 123 4.25 15.55 14.70
N SER A 124 4.57 15.70 13.41
CA SER A 124 3.96 16.74 12.57
C SER A 124 3.58 16.31 11.15
N THR A 125 3.94 15.09 10.74
CA THR A 125 3.78 14.63 9.36
C THR A 125 3.29 13.18 9.34
N ASN A 126 2.18 12.91 8.64
CA ASN A 126 1.74 11.53 8.43
C ASN A 126 2.77 10.78 7.58
N ILE A 127 3.01 9.50 7.89
CA ILE A 127 3.85 8.65 7.04
C ILE A 127 3.13 8.33 5.73
N GLU A 128 3.90 8.19 4.66
CA GLU A 128 3.41 7.67 3.39
C GLU A 128 3.89 6.23 3.21
N ALA A 129 2.99 5.34 2.80
CA ALA A 129 3.32 3.99 2.35
C ALA A 129 2.74 3.67 0.96
N THR A 130 3.45 2.85 0.17
CA THR A 130 3.02 2.39 -1.15
C THR A 130 3.40 0.94 -1.41
N PHE A 131 2.58 0.22 -2.19
CA PHE A 131 2.97 -1.07 -2.76
C PHE A 131 4.08 -0.88 -3.80
N THR A 132 4.93 -1.90 -3.95
CA THR A 132 5.73 -2.09 -5.17
C THR A 132 4.83 -2.39 -6.37
N PRO A 133 5.29 -2.14 -7.62
CA PRO A 133 4.51 -2.41 -8.82
C PRO A 133 4.05 -3.88 -8.98
N ASP A 134 4.82 -4.82 -8.44
CA ASP A 134 4.50 -6.26 -8.41
C ASP A 134 3.57 -6.67 -7.26
N GLY A 135 3.23 -5.73 -6.36
CA GLY A 135 2.37 -5.96 -5.20
C GLY A 135 2.95 -6.87 -4.12
N GLN A 136 4.24 -7.22 -4.18
CA GLN A 136 4.86 -8.17 -3.22
C GLN A 136 5.41 -7.48 -1.96
N TYR A 137 5.70 -6.19 -2.05
CA TYR A 137 6.31 -5.43 -0.97
C TYR A 137 5.55 -4.13 -0.70
N VAL A 138 5.71 -3.63 0.52
CA VAL A 138 5.31 -2.28 0.91
C VAL A 138 6.57 -1.48 1.21
N VAL A 139 6.63 -0.23 0.75
CA VAL A 139 7.65 0.75 1.12
C VAL A 139 7.01 1.90 1.85
N SER A 140 7.60 2.36 2.94
CA SER A 140 7.12 3.50 3.72
C SER A 140 8.26 4.37 4.22
N GLY A 141 7.97 5.65 4.42
CA GLY A 141 8.81 6.53 5.24
C GLY A 141 8.51 6.39 6.72
N SER A 142 9.53 6.61 7.55
CA SER A 142 9.48 6.55 9.02
C SER A 142 9.67 7.95 9.63
N GLY A 143 9.20 8.13 10.87
CA GLY A 143 9.33 9.38 11.62
C GLY A 143 10.78 9.77 11.95
N ASP A 144 11.69 8.80 11.93
CA ASP A 144 13.14 9.01 12.08
C ASP A 144 13.85 9.46 10.78
N GLY A 145 13.10 9.60 9.68
CA GLY A 145 13.63 10.01 8.38
C GLY A 145 14.25 8.88 7.55
N THR A 146 14.11 7.63 7.96
CA THR A 146 14.47 6.47 7.16
C THR A 146 13.31 6.00 6.26
N LEU A 147 13.63 5.15 5.29
CA LEU A 147 12.67 4.43 4.46
C LEU A 147 12.81 2.95 4.77
N HIS A 148 11.69 2.25 4.88
CA HIS A 148 11.64 0.81 5.14
C HIS A 148 10.88 0.09 4.03
N ALA A 149 11.27 -1.15 3.76
CA ALA A 149 10.53 -2.06 2.90
C ALA A 149 10.26 -3.39 3.59
N TRP A 150 9.04 -3.89 3.44
CA TRP A 150 8.64 -5.19 3.98
C TRP A 150 8.10 -6.09 2.89
N ASN A 151 8.40 -7.39 3.00
CA ASN A 151 7.74 -8.41 2.20
C ASN A 151 6.37 -8.74 2.83
N ILE A 152 5.30 -8.68 2.04
CA ILE A 152 3.93 -8.86 2.53
C ILE A 152 3.68 -10.31 2.97
N ASN A 153 4.22 -11.28 2.23
CA ASN A 153 3.99 -12.71 2.50
C ASN A 153 4.82 -13.22 3.68
N MET A 154 6.09 -12.81 3.74
CA MET A 154 7.01 -13.19 4.83
C MET A 154 6.82 -12.34 6.09
N GLN A 155 6.12 -11.21 5.99
CA GLN A 155 5.83 -10.28 7.09
C GLN A 155 7.09 -9.77 7.82
N ASN A 156 8.17 -9.60 7.08
CA ASN A 156 9.45 -9.15 7.61
C ASN A 156 9.99 -7.97 6.82
N GLU A 157 10.83 -7.19 7.49
CA GLU A 157 11.59 -6.12 6.85
C GLU A 157 12.69 -6.71 5.99
N VAL A 158 12.79 -6.25 4.74
CA VAL A 158 13.78 -6.70 3.76
C VAL A 158 14.80 -5.63 3.42
N SER A 159 14.53 -4.36 3.71
CA SER A 159 15.46 -3.26 3.47
C SER A 159 15.12 -2.04 4.33
N CYS A 160 16.17 -1.32 4.73
CA CYS A 160 16.10 0.00 5.34
C CYS A 160 17.08 0.93 4.63
N TRP A 161 16.66 2.14 4.30
CA TRP A 161 17.48 3.16 3.66
C TRP A 161 17.48 4.43 4.51
N ASN A 162 18.68 4.92 4.83
CA ASN A 162 18.83 6.26 5.38
C ASN A 162 18.51 7.27 4.27
N SER A 163 17.38 7.96 4.39
CA SER A 163 17.05 8.99 3.39
C SER A 163 17.92 10.23 3.58
N HIS A 164 18.48 10.47 4.78
CA HIS A 164 19.30 11.63 5.16
C HIS A 164 18.58 13.00 5.14
N ILE A 165 17.29 13.08 4.82
CA ILE A 165 16.65 14.40 4.55
C ILE A 165 15.25 14.61 5.15
N GLY A 166 14.84 13.71 6.05
CA GLY A 166 13.62 13.84 6.84
C GLY A 166 12.50 12.91 6.39
N ILE A 167 11.33 13.11 6.99
CA ILE A 167 10.17 12.21 6.89
C ILE A 167 9.58 12.29 5.48
N ALA A 168 9.53 11.16 4.78
CA ALA A 168 9.00 11.10 3.43
C ALA A 168 7.47 11.32 3.45
N SER A 169 7.03 12.46 2.92
CA SER A 169 5.62 12.84 2.83
C SER A 169 4.95 12.33 1.54
N CYS A 170 5.73 11.87 0.56
CA CYS A 170 5.23 11.27 -0.66
C CYS A 170 6.19 10.22 -1.21
N LEU A 171 5.67 9.06 -1.60
CA LEU A 171 6.42 8.00 -2.30
C LEU A 171 5.73 7.67 -3.62
N LYS A 172 6.52 7.55 -4.70
CA LYS A 172 6.02 7.14 -6.02
C LYS A 172 6.98 6.17 -6.70
N TRP A 173 6.44 5.05 -7.15
CA TRP A 173 7.15 4.08 -7.97
C TRP A 173 7.14 4.47 -9.45
N ALA A 174 8.22 4.12 -10.15
CA ALA A 174 8.24 4.10 -11.60
C ALA A 174 7.33 2.93 -12.09
N PRO A 175 6.33 3.17 -12.97
CA PRO A 175 5.35 2.14 -13.31
C PRO A 175 5.91 0.87 -13.98
N ARG A 176 7.09 0.96 -14.59
CA ARG A 176 7.70 -0.13 -15.39
C ARG A 176 9.11 -0.49 -14.94
N ARG A 177 9.59 0.08 -13.84
CA ARG A 177 10.96 -0.10 -13.36
C ARG A 177 10.91 -0.26 -11.86
N ALA A 178 11.76 -1.11 -11.32
CA ALA A 178 11.94 -1.21 -9.87
C ALA A 178 12.73 0.02 -9.39
N MET A 179 12.14 1.22 -9.44
CA MET A 179 12.73 2.47 -8.98
C MET A 179 11.64 3.27 -8.30
N PHE A 180 11.98 4.05 -7.29
CA PHE A 180 11.02 4.93 -6.64
C PHE A 180 11.66 6.25 -6.23
N VAL A 181 10.80 7.25 -6.04
CA VAL A 181 11.15 8.57 -5.53
C VAL A 181 10.48 8.77 -4.18
N ALA A 182 11.25 9.26 -3.22
CA ALA A 182 10.76 9.75 -1.94
C ALA A 182 10.90 11.26 -1.90
N ALA A 183 9.84 11.96 -1.51
CA ALA A 183 9.84 13.39 -1.31
C ALA A 183 9.71 13.72 0.18
N SER A 184 10.64 14.53 0.67
CA SER A 184 10.62 15.17 2.00
C SER A 184 10.99 16.65 1.83
N THR A 185 11.96 17.17 2.59
CA THR A 185 12.55 18.49 2.31
C THR A 185 13.37 18.51 1.02
N VAL A 186 13.76 17.34 0.51
CA VAL A 186 14.34 17.15 -0.82
C VAL A 186 13.75 15.91 -1.51
N LEU A 187 14.15 15.66 -2.75
CA LEU A 187 13.79 14.48 -3.51
C LEU A 187 14.93 13.45 -3.52
N THR A 188 14.64 12.23 -3.09
CA THR A 188 15.56 11.08 -3.14
C THR A 188 15.10 10.09 -4.18
N PHE A 189 16.02 9.68 -5.04
CA PHE A 189 15.79 8.63 -6.02
C PHE A 189 16.47 7.35 -5.56
N TRP A 190 15.69 6.28 -5.44
CA TRP A 190 16.24 4.94 -5.29
C TRP A 190 16.28 4.25 -6.65
N ILE A 191 17.48 3.79 -7.01
CA ILE A 191 17.77 3.12 -8.28
C ILE A 191 18.49 1.80 -7.94
N PRO A 192 18.03 0.64 -8.45
CA PRO A 192 18.71 -0.63 -8.27
C PRO A 192 20.13 -0.56 -8.84
N ASP A 193 21.07 -1.10 -8.09
CA ASP A 193 22.43 -1.27 -8.58
C ASP A 193 22.47 -2.42 -9.59
N SER A 194 22.44 -2.09 -10.89
CA SER A 194 22.52 -3.07 -11.97
C SER A 194 23.92 -3.67 -12.15
N SER A 195 24.92 -3.22 -11.38
CA SER A 195 26.31 -3.69 -11.50
C SER A 195 26.59 -4.96 -10.70
N LYS A 196 25.69 -5.36 -9.79
CA LYS A 196 25.83 -6.60 -9.02
C LYS A 196 25.03 -7.72 -9.68
N PRO A 197 25.67 -8.82 -10.13
CA PRO A 197 24.92 -9.95 -10.65
C PRO A 197 24.04 -10.52 -9.53
N THR A 198 22.77 -10.75 -9.84
CA THR A 198 21.83 -11.48 -8.99
C THR A 198 22.38 -12.89 -8.79
N VAL A 199 22.76 -13.22 -7.56
CA VAL A 199 23.10 -14.60 -7.21
C VAL A 199 21.78 -15.38 -7.19
N ASP A 200 21.53 -16.14 -8.25
CA ASP A 200 20.43 -17.10 -8.24
C ASP A 200 20.67 -18.11 -7.11
N PRO A 201 19.70 -18.33 -6.20
CA PRO A 201 19.78 -19.43 -5.27
C PRO A 201 19.62 -20.72 -6.08
N ARG A 202 20.74 -21.42 -6.34
CA ARG A 202 20.70 -22.75 -6.95
C ARG A 202 19.84 -23.68 -6.07
N PRO A 203 18.99 -24.54 -6.66
CA PRO A 203 18.41 -25.64 -5.92
C PRO A 203 19.54 -26.54 -5.42
N MET A 204 19.49 -26.97 -4.15
CA MET A 204 20.34 -28.05 -3.67
C MET A 204 19.94 -29.31 -4.44
N ASP A 205 20.79 -29.73 -5.38
CA ASP A 205 20.71 -31.07 -5.95
C ASP A 205 20.95 -32.09 -4.82
N THR A 206 19.89 -32.80 -4.42
CA THR A 206 20.01 -34.02 -3.62
C THR A 206 20.55 -35.12 -4.52
N GLU A 207 21.88 -35.22 -4.61
CA GLU A 207 22.54 -36.35 -5.28
C GLU A 207 22.70 -37.51 -4.30
N GLY A 208 22.21 -38.68 -4.72
CA GLY A 208 21.94 -39.84 -3.88
C GLY A 208 23.18 -40.53 -3.31
N ALA A 209 23.08 -40.95 -2.05
CA ALA A 209 23.93 -41.97 -1.47
C ALA A 209 23.36 -43.35 -1.82
N ALA A 210 23.99 -44.05 -2.76
CA ALA A 210 23.86 -45.50 -2.88
C ALA A 210 24.82 -46.18 -1.89
N PRO A 211 24.43 -47.27 -1.20
CA PRO A 211 25.30 -47.97 -0.28
C PRO A 211 26.27 -48.91 -1.02
N SER A 212 27.55 -48.83 -0.66
CA SER A 212 28.60 -49.76 -1.12
C SER A 212 28.52 -51.08 -0.33
N GLU A 213 28.12 -52.17 -0.99
CA GLU A 213 28.34 -53.53 -0.49
C GLU A 213 29.81 -53.92 -0.68
N HIS A 214 30.50 -54.22 0.42
CA HIS A 214 31.77 -54.94 0.42
C HIS A 214 31.52 -56.33 1.00
N VAL A 215 31.60 -57.35 0.15
CA VAL A 215 31.77 -58.76 0.56
C VAL A 215 33.27 -59.09 0.48
N PRO A 216 33.91 -59.57 1.56
CA PRO A 216 35.29 -60.03 1.51
C PRO A 216 35.38 -61.50 1.04
N GLN A 217 36.42 -61.80 0.25
CA GLN A 217 36.78 -63.15 -0.17
C GLN A 217 37.46 -63.92 0.98
N GLN A 218 36.90 -65.08 1.35
CA GLN A 218 37.58 -66.39 1.40
C GLN A 218 36.56 -67.51 1.55
#